data_AF-A0AAJ5QRS7-F1
#
_entry.id   AF-A0AAJ5QRS7-F1
#
_cell.length_a   1.000
_cell.length_b   1.000
_cell.length_c   1.000
_cell.angle_alpha   90.00
_cell.angle_beta   90.00
_cell.angle_gamma   90.00
#
_symmetry.space_group_name_H-M   'P 1'
#
loop_
_entity.id
_entity.type
_entity.pdbx_description
1 polymer ?
#
loop_
_entity_poly.entity_id
_entity_poly.type
_entity_poly.pdbx_seq_one_letter_code
_entity_poly.pdbx_strand_id
1 'polypeptide(L)'
;MNNHNVTITKEQLTEWVSQLDSDGDCDATDHQLVALIRQSLVAMNSEPVAFVDKSWTLVYYQPPMNLGVKIGDNLYRQAQPVRESSAIADVIGERQRQQSVKGFLAERDDTYTGGELAGAAISYIVPFDAMTYWPADWHDDSFKPTNERRNLVKAAALIIAEIERIDRKSDAELKNE
;
A
#
# COMPACT_ATOMS: atom_id res chain seq x y z
N MET A 1 -20.25 0.42 -28.94
CA MET A 1 -19.63 1.29 -27.93
C MET A 1 -18.21 1.57 -28.40
N ASN A 2 -17.92 2.82 -28.76
CA ASN A 2 -16.64 3.21 -29.35
C ASN A 2 -15.55 3.19 -28.27
N ASN A 3 -14.57 2.29 -28.40
CA ASN A 3 -13.30 2.40 -27.69
C ASN A 3 -12.54 3.59 -28.27
N HIS A 4 -12.74 4.78 -27.71
CA HIS A 4 -11.79 5.86 -27.91
C HIS A 4 -10.51 5.47 -27.17
N ASN A 5 -9.40 5.36 -27.92
CA ASN A 5 -8.07 5.39 -27.31
C ASN A 5 -7.93 6.74 -26.62
N VAL A 6 -8.27 6.79 -25.34
CA VAL A 6 -8.06 7.98 -24.51
C VAL A 6 -6.58 8.02 -24.21
N THR A 7 -5.84 8.83 -24.95
CA THR A 7 -4.46 9.16 -24.61
C THR A 7 -4.50 10.04 -23.36
N ILE A 8 -4.20 9.46 -22.20
CA ILE A 8 -4.11 10.19 -20.94
C ILE A 8 -2.80 11.00 -20.95
N THR A 9 -2.89 12.31 -20.67
CA THR A 9 -1.72 13.21 -20.63
C THR A 9 -1.19 13.40 -19.20
N LYS A 10 0.04 13.90 -19.08
CA LYS A 10 0.67 14.24 -17.80
C LYS A 10 -0.13 15.28 -17.02
N GLU A 11 -0.67 16.25 -17.73
CA GLU A 11 -1.48 17.33 -17.17
C GLU A 11 -2.77 16.75 -16.57
N GLN A 12 -3.43 15.82 -17.28
CA GLN A 12 -4.62 15.13 -16.78
C GLN A 12 -4.34 14.32 -15.52
N LEU A 13 -3.21 13.60 -15.46
CA LEU A 13 -2.83 12.86 -14.27
C LEU A 13 -2.49 13.77 -13.08
N THR A 14 -1.86 14.92 -13.34
CA THR A 14 -1.49 15.88 -12.29
C THR A 14 -2.74 16.50 -11.67
N GLU A 15 -3.74 16.82 -12.51
CA GLU A 15 -5.04 17.32 -12.08
C GLU A 15 -5.79 16.30 -11.23
N TRP A 16 -5.85 15.03 -11.66
CA TRP A 16 -6.53 13.98 -10.90
C TRP A 16 -5.89 13.74 -9.52
N VAL A 17 -4.56 13.81 -9.41
CA VAL A 17 -3.89 13.72 -8.10
C VAL A 17 -4.28 14.89 -7.21
N SER A 18 -4.31 16.11 -7.75
CA SER A 18 -4.66 17.29 -6.96
C SER A 18 -6.10 17.25 -6.44
N GLN A 19 -7.04 16.71 -7.23
CA GLN A 19 -8.44 16.55 -6.84
C GLN A 19 -8.59 15.49 -5.73
N LEU A 20 -7.91 14.36 -5.89
CA LEU A 20 -7.92 13.29 -4.89
C LEU A 20 -7.25 13.71 -3.57
N ASP A 21 -6.23 14.56 -3.60
CA ASP A 21 -5.59 15.07 -2.38
C ASP A 21 -6.45 16.14 -1.67
N SER A 22 -7.42 16.78 -2.34
CA SER A 22 -8.23 17.87 -1.79
C SER A 22 -9.55 17.45 -1.15
N ASP A 23 -10.10 16.30 -1.52
CA ASP A 23 -11.50 15.97 -1.24
C ASP A 23 -11.77 15.55 0.22
N GLY A 24 -10.75 15.38 1.06
CA GLY A 24 -10.86 15.24 2.53
C GLY A 24 -11.60 13.98 3.03
N ASP A 25 -12.26 13.26 2.13
CA ASP A 25 -12.96 11.98 2.28
C ASP A 25 -12.30 10.95 1.34
N CYS A 26 -10.98 10.86 1.39
CA CYS A 26 -10.21 9.94 0.56
C CYS A 26 -10.23 8.57 1.24
N ASP A 27 -10.93 7.60 0.65
CA ASP A 27 -10.87 6.23 1.16
C ASP A 27 -9.55 5.55 0.75
N ALA A 28 -9.29 4.34 1.25
CA ALA A 28 -8.07 3.61 0.93
C ALA A 28 -7.90 3.33 -0.59
N THR A 29 -9.00 3.30 -1.34
CA THR A 29 -9.02 3.12 -2.81
C THR A 29 -8.51 4.38 -3.49
N ASP A 30 -8.87 5.56 -2.99
CA ASP A 30 -8.40 6.84 -3.51
C ASP A 30 -6.90 6.99 -3.30
N HIS A 31 -6.37 6.61 -2.14
CA HIS A 31 -4.92 6.61 -1.89
C HIS A 31 -4.16 5.65 -2.82
N GLN A 32 -4.71 4.47 -3.11
CA GLN A 32 -4.12 3.53 -4.07
C GLN A 32 -4.12 4.08 -5.49
N LEU A 33 -5.22 4.73 -5.88
CA LEU A 33 -5.35 5.38 -7.19
C LEU A 33 -4.34 6.52 -7.33
N VAL A 34 -4.20 7.37 -6.31
CA VAL A 34 -3.17 8.43 -6.25
C VAL A 34 -1.77 7.83 -6.38
N ALA A 35 -1.47 6.74 -5.67
CA ALA A 35 -0.16 6.08 -5.76
C ALA A 35 0.14 5.57 -7.18
N LEU A 36 -0.83 4.94 -7.84
CA LEU A 36 -0.71 4.48 -9.22
C LEU A 36 -0.53 5.64 -10.21
N ILE A 37 -1.26 6.75 -10.02
CA ILE A 37 -1.11 7.94 -10.86
C ILE A 37 0.27 8.56 -10.67
N ARG A 38 0.77 8.68 -9.44
CA ARG A 38 2.12 9.18 -9.14
C ARG A 38 3.20 8.30 -9.78
N GLN A 39 3.07 6.98 -9.71
CA GLN A 39 3.97 6.06 -10.41
C GLN A 39 3.95 6.27 -11.93
N SER A 40 2.76 6.49 -12.49
CA SER A 40 2.59 6.78 -13.93
C SER A 40 3.23 8.12 -14.33
N LEU A 41 3.10 9.16 -13.50
CA LEU A 41 3.77 10.45 -13.69
C LEU A 41 5.29 10.34 -13.65
N VAL A 42 5.85 9.58 -12.70
CA VAL A 42 7.29 9.29 -12.62
C VAL A 42 7.76 8.56 -13.87
N ALA A 43 6.99 7.57 -14.34
CA ALA A 43 7.29 6.85 -15.58
C ALA A 43 7.31 7.77 -16.81
N MET A 44 6.34 8.71 -16.92
CA MET A 44 6.30 9.65 -18.05
C MET A 44 7.41 10.70 -18.02
N ASN A 45 7.96 11.03 -16.85
CA ASN A 45 9.07 11.99 -16.70
C ASN A 45 10.46 11.34 -16.81
N SER A 46 10.56 10.02 -16.89
CA SER A 46 11.83 9.29 -16.94
C SER A 46 12.43 9.29 -18.36
N GLU A 47 13.77 9.26 -18.46
CA GLU A 47 14.44 9.13 -19.77
C GLU A 47 14.12 7.78 -20.44
N PRO A 48 13.89 7.75 -21.76
CA PRO A 48 13.51 6.51 -22.44
C PRO A 48 14.69 5.54 -22.58
N VAL A 49 14.48 4.27 -22.21
CA VAL A 49 15.48 3.19 -22.39
C VAL A 49 15.84 2.88 -23.84
N ALA A 50 15.00 3.32 -24.78
CA ALA A 50 15.32 3.34 -26.20
C ALA A 50 14.46 4.37 -26.93
N PHE A 51 15.00 5.00 -27.95
CA PHE A 51 14.29 5.91 -28.83
C PHE A 51 14.65 5.66 -30.30
N VAL A 52 13.77 6.09 -31.19
CA VAL A 52 14.05 6.11 -32.63
C VAL A 52 14.64 7.48 -32.95
N ASP A 53 15.87 7.51 -33.45
CA ASP A 53 16.54 8.75 -33.81
C ASP A 53 16.01 9.32 -35.14
N LYS A 54 16.54 10.48 -35.55
CA LYS A 54 16.14 11.16 -36.80
C LYS A 54 16.44 10.33 -38.06
N SER A 55 17.25 9.28 -37.94
CA SER A 55 17.64 8.37 -39.01
C SER A 55 16.84 7.06 -38.98
N TRP A 56 15.76 6.99 -38.18
CA TRP A 56 14.96 5.77 -37.97
C TRP A 56 15.74 4.61 -37.32
N THR A 57 16.82 4.90 -36.61
CA THR A 57 17.62 3.89 -35.91
C THR A 57 17.11 3.72 -34.48
N LEU A 58 16.92 2.47 -34.04
CA LEU A 58 16.63 2.17 -32.64
C LEU A 58 17.91 2.33 -31.82
N VAL A 59 17.97 3.35 -30.97
CA VAL A 59 19.09 3.64 -30.08
C VAL A 59 18.69 3.25 -28.66
N TYR A 60 19.48 2.40 -28.02
CA TYR A 60 19.30 2.03 -26.62
C TYR A 60 20.03 3.01 -25.70
N TYR A 61 19.43 3.29 -24.55
CA TYR A 61 20.09 4.00 -23.46
C TYR A 61 21.26 3.15 -22.93
N GLN A 62 22.45 3.74 -22.89
CA GLN A 62 23.64 3.14 -22.31
C GLN A 62 23.90 3.80 -20.94
N PRO A 63 23.49 3.18 -19.82
CA PRO A 63 23.67 3.76 -18.50
C PRO A 63 25.16 4.00 -18.19
N PRO A 64 25.50 5.09 -17.49
CA PRO A 64 26.86 5.31 -17.02
C PRO A 64 27.27 4.19 -16.04
N MET A 65 28.54 3.80 -16.07
CA MET A 65 29.06 2.64 -15.33
C MET A 65 28.85 2.73 -13.80
N ASN A 66 28.70 3.94 -13.27
CA ASN A 66 28.46 4.21 -11.85
C ASN A 66 27.05 3.81 -11.37
N LEU A 67 26.14 3.45 -12.28
CA LEU A 67 24.78 2.99 -11.96
C LEU A 67 24.75 1.52 -11.50
N GLY A 68 25.88 0.81 -11.54
CA GLY A 68 26.01 -0.56 -11.00
C GLY A 68 25.29 -1.66 -11.78
N VAL A 69 24.80 -1.36 -12.98
CA VAL A 69 24.10 -2.30 -13.87
C VAL A 69 25.05 -3.40 -14.36
N LYS A 70 24.63 -4.65 -14.27
CA LYS A 70 25.40 -5.82 -14.69
C LYS A 70 24.94 -6.37 -16.03
N ILE A 71 25.83 -7.07 -16.73
CA ILE A 71 25.48 -7.81 -17.94
C ILE A 71 24.43 -8.87 -17.59
N GLY A 72 23.29 -8.83 -18.27
CA GLY A 72 22.14 -9.71 -18.02
C GLY A 72 21.00 -9.06 -17.22
N ASP A 73 21.20 -7.86 -16.68
CA ASP A 73 20.12 -7.11 -16.04
C ASP A 73 19.14 -6.60 -17.10
N ASN A 74 17.85 -6.88 -16.89
CA ASN A 74 16.79 -6.35 -17.75
C ASN A 74 16.60 -4.86 -17.44
N LEU A 75 16.82 -4.01 -18.45
CA LEU A 75 16.57 -2.57 -18.39
C LEU A 75 15.14 -2.28 -18.81
N TYR A 76 14.31 -1.84 -17.87
CA TYR A 76 12.91 -1.50 -18.12
C TYR A 76 12.76 0.01 -18.34
N ARG A 77 11.86 0.42 -19.24
CA ARG A 77 11.51 1.84 -19.51
C ARG A 77 11.09 2.60 -18.26
N GLN A 78 10.59 1.88 -17.27
CA GLN A 78 10.11 2.42 -16.01
C GLN A 78 11.17 2.12 -14.95
N ALA A 79 11.41 3.06 -14.03
CA ALA A 79 11.92 2.67 -12.72
C ALA A 79 11.00 1.55 -12.23
N GLN A 80 11.52 0.34 -12.03
CA GLN A 80 10.73 -0.68 -11.37
C GLN A 80 10.20 -0.01 -10.10
N PRO A 81 8.89 -0.07 -9.80
CA PRO A 81 8.42 0.36 -8.50
C PRO A 81 9.36 -0.31 -7.51
N VAL A 82 9.91 0.46 -6.57
CA VAL A 82 10.76 -0.08 -5.50
C VAL A 82 10.07 -1.37 -5.12
N ARG A 83 10.75 -2.50 -5.34
CA ARG A 83 10.19 -3.79 -4.96
C ARG A 83 10.10 -3.69 -3.46
N GLU A 84 8.96 -3.20 -2.96
CA GLU A 84 8.63 -3.30 -1.56
C GLU A 84 8.89 -4.75 -1.23
N SER A 85 9.65 -4.98 -0.15
CA SER A 85 9.94 -6.33 0.29
C SER A 85 8.63 -7.12 0.22
N SER A 86 8.66 -8.35 -0.30
CA SER A 86 7.44 -9.17 -0.37
C SER A 86 6.68 -9.21 0.96
N ALA A 87 7.38 -9.03 2.09
CA ALA A 87 6.77 -8.87 3.41
C ALA A 87 5.90 -7.61 3.56
N ILE A 88 6.32 -6.44 3.05
CA ILE A 88 5.54 -5.19 3.13
C ILE A 88 4.25 -5.34 2.30
N ALA A 89 4.38 -5.83 1.07
CA ALA A 89 3.22 -6.08 0.20
C ALA A 89 2.23 -7.07 0.83
N ASP A 90 2.74 -8.14 1.48
CA ASP A 90 1.91 -9.12 2.19
C ASP A 90 1.14 -8.49 3.36
N VAL A 91 1.77 -7.56 4.10
CA VAL A 91 1.13 -6.84 5.23
C VAL A 91 0.04 -5.90 4.74
N ILE A 92 0.32 -5.11 3.69
CA ILE A 92 -0.67 -4.23 3.07
C ILE A 92 -1.87 -5.05 2.56
N GLY A 93 -1.60 -6.15 1.85
CA GLY A 93 -2.64 -7.04 1.34
C GLY A 93 -3.48 -7.67 2.44
N GLU A 94 -2.87 -8.05 3.58
CA GLU A 94 -3.62 -8.58 4.72
C GLU A 94 -4.48 -7.51 5.41
N ARG A 95 -4.02 -6.26 5.55
CA ARG A 95 -4.84 -5.16 6.09
C ARG A 95 -6.07 -4.90 5.20
N GLN A 96 -5.88 -4.84 3.89
CA GLN A 96 -6.98 -4.71 2.93
C GLN A 96 -7.97 -5.87 3.01
N ARG A 97 -7.46 -7.10 3.18
CA ARG A 97 -8.30 -8.30 3.33
C ARG A 97 -9.13 -8.25 4.62
N GLN A 98 -8.60 -7.70 5.72
CA GLN A 98 -9.35 -7.51 6.97
C GLN A 98 -10.52 -6.53 6.77
N GLN A 99 -10.29 -5.40 6.09
CA GLN A 99 -11.32 -4.41 5.80
C GLN A 99 -12.36 -4.95 4.80
N SER A 100 -11.92 -5.38 3.62
CA SER A 100 -12.79 -5.69 2.48
C SER A 100 -13.53 -7.02 2.58
N VAL A 101 -12.92 -8.04 3.20
CA VAL A 101 -13.47 -9.41 3.24
C VAL A 101 -14.06 -9.75 4.60
N LYS A 102 -13.44 -9.27 5.69
CA LYS A 102 -13.93 -9.55 7.05
C LYS A 102 -14.83 -8.46 7.61
N GLY A 103 -14.95 -7.31 6.93
CA GLY A 103 -15.75 -6.18 7.42
C GLY A 103 -15.18 -5.54 8.69
N PHE A 104 -13.87 -5.64 8.90
CA PHE A 104 -13.18 -4.93 9.98
C PHE A 104 -12.90 -3.50 9.52
N LEU A 105 -13.96 -2.70 9.52
CA LEU A 105 -13.96 -1.32 9.05
C LEU A 105 -13.24 -0.41 10.05
N ALA A 106 -12.72 0.72 9.55
CA ALA A 106 -12.00 1.70 10.34
C ALA A 106 -12.84 2.23 11.52
N GLU A 107 -14.15 2.44 11.33
CA GLU A 107 -15.03 2.93 12.39
C GLU A 107 -15.22 1.91 13.52
N ARG A 108 -15.12 0.62 13.20
CA ARG A 108 -15.16 -0.44 14.21
C ARG A 108 -13.85 -0.49 14.98
N ASP A 109 -12.72 -0.34 14.30
CA ASP A 109 -11.41 -0.27 14.93
C ASP A 109 -11.35 0.87 15.96
N ASP A 110 -12.01 2.00 15.68
CA ASP A 110 -12.12 3.16 16.57
C ASP A 110 -12.84 2.88 17.90
N THR A 111 -13.62 1.79 17.97
CA THR A 111 -14.28 1.35 19.21
C THR A 111 -13.33 0.58 20.15
N TYR A 112 -12.19 0.11 19.66
CA TYR A 112 -11.21 -0.67 20.42
C TYR A 112 -10.17 0.23 21.08
N THR A 113 -10.50 0.80 22.24
CA THR A 113 -9.62 1.75 22.96
C THR A 113 -8.81 1.11 24.09
N GLY A 114 -9.08 -0.15 24.43
CA GLY A 114 -8.43 -0.90 25.51
C GLY A 114 -7.14 -1.61 25.09
N GLY A 115 -6.66 -1.38 23.86
CA GLY A 115 -5.50 -2.06 23.30
C GLY A 115 -5.83 -3.43 22.69
N GLU A 116 -7.10 -3.69 22.36
CA GLU A 116 -7.58 -4.96 21.81
C GLU A 116 -6.90 -5.30 20.48
N LEU A 117 -6.67 -4.32 19.61
CA LEU A 117 -5.95 -4.52 18.34
C LEU A 117 -4.49 -4.94 18.58
N ALA A 118 -3.82 -4.31 19.56
CA ALA A 118 -2.47 -4.68 19.96
C ALA A 118 -2.43 -6.07 20.64
N GLY A 119 -3.40 -6.38 21.50
CA GLY A 119 -3.55 -7.70 22.13
C GLY A 119 -3.72 -8.80 21.08
N ALA A 120 -4.62 -8.59 20.11
CA ALA A 120 -4.80 -9.51 19.00
C ALA A 120 -3.52 -9.68 18.15
N ALA A 121 -2.74 -8.61 17.95
CA ALA A 121 -1.45 -8.70 17.28
C ALA A 121 -0.46 -9.58 18.06
N ILE A 122 -0.36 -9.41 19.39
CA ILE A 122 0.47 -10.26 20.26
C ILE A 122 0.05 -11.72 20.16
N SER A 123 -1.25 -12.02 20.16
CA SER A 123 -1.74 -13.40 19.99
C SER A 123 -1.31 -14.04 18.66
N TYR A 124 -1.13 -13.26 17.60
CA TYR A 124 -0.55 -13.79 16.35
C TYR A 124 0.98 -13.91 16.41
N ILE A 125 1.69 -13.02 17.10
CA ILE A 125 3.16 -13.13 17.30
C ILE A 125 3.48 -14.37 18.15
N VAL A 126 2.68 -14.62 19.19
CA VAL A 126 2.89 -15.68 20.19
C VAL A 126 1.62 -16.54 20.33
N PRO A 127 1.28 -17.40 19.34
CA PRO A 127 0.02 -18.13 19.33
C PRO A 127 -0.20 -19.08 20.52
N PHE A 128 0.87 -19.57 21.14
CA PHE A 128 0.77 -20.45 22.30
C PHE A 128 0.29 -19.71 23.56
N ASP A 129 0.42 -18.38 23.60
CA ASP A 129 0.00 -17.52 24.70
C ASP A 129 -1.21 -16.65 24.30
N ALA A 130 -1.90 -17.03 23.23
CA ALA A 130 -3.00 -16.25 22.69
C ALA A 130 -4.13 -16.02 23.70
N MET A 131 -4.38 -16.97 24.61
CA MET A 131 -5.41 -16.85 25.65
C MET A 131 -5.19 -15.68 26.61
N THR A 132 -3.94 -15.22 26.75
CA THR A 132 -3.59 -14.10 27.63
C THR A 132 -3.92 -12.74 27.01
N TYR A 133 -3.81 -12.64 25.69
CA TYR A 133 -3.85 -11.36 24.97
C TYR A 133 -5.00 -11.22 23.97
N TRP A 134 -5.64 -12.33 23.60
CA TRP A 134 -6.77 -12.31 22.67
C TRP A 134 -7.93 -11.57 23.34
N PRO A 135 -8.55 -10.57 22.68
CA PRO A 135 -9.63 -9.81 23.30
C PRO A 135 -10.77 -10.73 23.71
N ALA A 136 -11.18 -10.64 24.99
CA ALA A 136 -12.18 -11.55 25.56
C ALA A 136 -13.55 -11.47 24.85
N ASP A 137 -13.89 -10.30 24.30
CA ASP A 137 -15.15 -10.07 23.59
C ASP A 137 -15.09 -10.47 22.11
N TRP A 138 -13.95 -10.97 21.63
CA TRP A 138 -13.80 -11.47 20.27
C TRP A 138 -13.99 -12.98 20.24
N HIS A 139 -14.79 -13.49 19.30
CA HIS A 139 -15.01 -14.93 19.17
C HIS A 139 -13.70 -15.69 18.96
N ASP A 140 -13.44 -16.70 19.80
CA ASP A 140 -12.27 -17.58 19.72
C ASP A 140 -12.09 -18.20 18.33
N ASP A 141 -13.18 -18.55 17.66
CA ASP A 141 -13.18 -19.12 16.30
C ASP A 141 -12.61 -18.17 15.23
N SER A 142 -12.49 -16.88 15.54
CA SER A 142 -11.88 -15.88 14.65
C SER A 142 -10.35 -15.90 14.72
N PHE A 143 -9.78 -16.45 15.78
CA PHE A 143 -8.35 -16.66 15.92
C PHE A 143 -7.92 -17.90 15.13
N LYS A 144 -7.23 -17.68 14.00
CA LYS A 144 -6.81 -18.74 13.09
C LYS A 144 -5.30 -18.64 12.80
N PRO A 145 -4.44 -18.99 13.77
CA PRO A 145 -3.01 -19.05 13.53
C PRO A 145 -2.69 -20.13 12.51
N THR A 146 -1.62 -19.93 11.75
CA THR A 146 -1.21 -20.82 10.66
C THR A 146 0.28 -21.13 10.81
N ASN A 147 1.14 -20.56 9.97
CA ASN A 147 2.59 -20.61 10.13
C ASN A 147 3.12 -19.27 10.65
N GLU A 148 4.34 -19.29 11.18
CA GLU A 148 5.02 -18.12 11.77
C GLU A 148 4.98 -16.90 10.85
N ARG A 149 5.44 -17.01 9.59
CA ARG A 149 5.44 -15.88 8.62
C ARG A 149 4.04 -15.29 8.46
N ARG A 150 3.03 -16.12 8.20
CA ARG A 150 1.67 -15.62 7.96
C ARG A 150 1.06 -15.02 9.22
N ASN A 151 1.42 -15.52 10.40
CA ASN A 151 0.98 -14.94 11.65
C ASN A 151 1.63 -13.56 11.88
N LEU A 152 2.92 -13.41 11.60
CA LEU A 152 3.61 -12.11 11.65
C LEU A 152 2.98 -11.09 10.70
N VAL A 153 2.59 -11.51 9.50
CA VAL A 153 1.86 -10.65 8.55
C VAL A 153 0.50 -10.20 9.12
N LYS A 154 -0.26 -11.10 9.74
CA LYS A 154 -1.54 -10.76 10.41
C LYS A 154 -1.33 -9.82 11.60
N ALA A 155 -0.29 -10.06 12.40
CA ALA A 155 0.07 -9.22 13.54
C ALA A 155 0.45 -7.81 13.09
N ALA A 156 1.30 -7.68 12.07
CA ALA A 156 1.68 -6.39 11.51
C ALA A 156 0.47 -5.62 10.94
N ALA A 157 -0.46 -6.31 10.26
CA ALA A 157 -1.70 -5.69 9.80
C ALA A 157 -2.58 -5.17 10.96
N LEU A 158 -2.64 -5.88 12.10
CA LEU A 158 -3.34 -5.42 13.31
C LEU A 158 -2.63 -4.25 14.00
N ILE A 159 -1.30 -4.22 13.97
CA ILE A 159 -0.52 -3.07 14.46
C ILE A 159 -0.81 -1.82 13.61
N ILE A 160 -0.85 -1.97 12.28
CA ILE A 160 -1.24 -0.87 11.39
C ILE A 160 -2.65 -0.38 11.72
N ALA A 161 -3.60 -1.29 11.97
CA ALA A 161 -4.96 -0.92 12.36
C ALA A 161 -4.99 -0.07 13.64
N GLU A 162 -4.19 -0.43 14.65
CA GLU A 162 -4.08 0.34 15.90
C GLU A 162 -3.44 1.72 15.68
N ILE A 163 -2.41 1.81 14.84
CA ILE A 163 -1.78 3.10 14.49
C ILE A 163 -2.78 3.99 13.77
N GLU A 164 -3.48 3.47 12.75
CA GLU A 164 -4.52 4.21 12.02
C GLU A 164 -5.62 4.74 12.96
N ARG A 165 -5.99 3.95 13.98
CA ARG A 165 -6.96 4.33 15.02
C ARG A 165 -6.45 5.48 15.89
N ILE A 166 -5.17 5.42 16.30
CA ILE A 166 -4.52 6.48 17.08
C ILE A 166 -4.47 7.78 16.27
N ASP A 167 -4.02 7.69 15.02
CA ASP A 167 -3.88 8.85 14.12
C ASP A 167 -5.23 9.54 13.90
N ARG A 168 -6.30 8.78 13.60
CA ARG A 168 -7.66 9.32 13.46
C ARG A 168 -8.16 10.01 14.73
N LYS A 169 -7.88 9.43 15.90
CA LYS A 169 -8.26 10.03 17.18
C LYS A 169 -7.54 11.37 17.39
N SER A 170 -6.23 11.41 17.13
CA SER A 170 -5.44 12.64 17.24
C SER A 170 -5.93 13.72 16.27
N ASP A 171 -6.25 13.37 15.02
CA ASP A 171 -6.80 14.31 14.04
C ASP A 171 -8.18 14.85 14.45
N ALA A 172 -9.02 14.02 15.07
CA ALA A 172 -10.33 14.44 15.58
C ALA A 172 -10.19 15.40 16.77
N GLU A 173 -9.23 15.17 17.68
CA GLU A 173 -8.95 16.07 18.81
C GLU A 173 -8.48 17.45 18.32
N LEU A 174 -7.56 17.50 17.34
CA LEU A 174 -7.07 18.74 16.74
C LEU A 174 -8.15 19.57 16.03
N LYS A 175 -9.21 18.94 15.49
CA LYS A 175 -10.33 19.63 14.83
C LYS A 175 -11.33 20.23 15.82
N ASN A 176 -11.31 19.78 17.08
CA ASN A 176 -12.23 20.21 18.13
C ASN A 176 -11.63 21.27 19.07
N GLU A 177 -10.34 21.62 18.89
CA GLU A 177 -9.63 22.74 19.54
C GLU A 177 -9.68 24.02 18.68
#